data_AF-A0A939K083-F1
#
_entry.id   AF-A0A939K083-F1
#
_cell.length_a   1.000
_cell.length_b   1.000
_cell.length_c   1.000
_cell.angle_alpha   90.00
_cell.angle_beta   90.00
_cell.angle_gamma   90.00
#
_symmetry.space_group_name_H-M   'P 1'
#
loop_
_entity.id
_entity.type
_entity.pdbx_description
1 polymer ?
#
loop_
_entity_poly.entity_id
_entity_poly.type
_entity_poly.pdbx_seq_one_letter_code
_entity_poly.pdbx_strand_id
1 'polypeptide(L)'
;MLALAVALAVTTLGLASCQQHAATTAGESTNVDSLRQVALQLVASNDTIASHLKTFDVLDFDVFSNQKWDRLRESHAKDIKVYWPDGHMAQGIDVHIDDLKKLFVFAPDTRIKQHPIAFGSGNYTVVTGVMEGTFTKPMPVDNGKFITPTGKAFRLPMATVGLWTNGVMTEEHLFWDNQSYNKQLGI
;
A
#
# COMPACT_ATOMS: atom_id res chain seq x y z
N MET A 1 65.15 -22.05 -78.68
CA MET A 1 64.42 -23.08 -77.89
C MET A 1 64.51 -22.65 -76.44
N LEU A 2 63.65 -21.73 -76.02
CA LEU A 2 62.42 -22.00 -75.23
C LEU A 2 62.70 -22.87 -73.99
N ALA A 3 62.84 -22.23 -72.83
CA ALA A 3 62.59 -22.86 -71.53
C ALA A 3 62.01 -21.78 -70.60
N LEU A 4 60.69 -21.78 -70.53
CA LEU A 4 59.85 -20.97 -69.66
C LEU A 4 59.93 -21.57 -68.25
N ALA A 5 60.58 -20.90 -67.30
CA ALA A 5 60.57 -21.29 -65.89
C ALA A 5 59.51 -20.46 -65.15
N VAL A 6 58.38 -21.10 -64.87
CA VAL A 6 57.27 -20.57 -64.08
C VAL A 6 57.71 -20.48 -62.62
N ALA A 7 57.75 -19.27 -62.06
CA ALA A 7 57.97 -19.05 -60.64
C ALA A 7 56.65 -19.32 -59.89
N LEU A 8 56.63 -20.40 -59.10
CA LEU A 8 55.53 -20.76 -58.21
C LEU A 8 55.62 -19.88 -56.96
N ALA A 9 54.74 -18.89 -56.83
CA ALA A 9 54.64 -18.05 -55.64
C ALA A 9 54.01 -18.87 -54.50
N VAL A 10 54.82 -19.26 -53.52
CA VAL A 10 54.37 -19.89 -52.29
C VAL A 10 53.68 -18.85 -51.41
N THR A 11 52.47 -19.18 -50.99
CA THR A 11 51.59 -18.42 -50.11
C THR A 11 52.14 -18.32 -48.69
N THR A 12 52.11 -17.11 -48.12
CA THR A 12 52.04 -16.90 -46.66
C THR A 12 50.74 -16.16 -46.35
N LEU A 13 49.64 -16.90 -46.20
CA LEU A 13 48.46 -16.37 -45.51
C LEU A 13 48.90 -16.12 -44.05
N GLY A 14 49.03 -14.84 -43.69
CA GLY A 14 49.17 -14.46 -42.29
C GLY A 14 47.93 -14.92 -41.52
N LEU A 15 48.13 -15.87 -40.61
CA LEU A 15 47.16 -16.15 -39.56
C LEU A 15 47.10 -14.89 -38.68
N ALA A 16 46.12 -14.02 -38.94
CA ALA A 16 45.70 -13.02 -37.99
C ALA A 16 45.12 -13.76 -36.78
N SER A 17 45.99 -14.05 -35.81
CA SER A 17 45.60 -14.49 -34.48
C SER A 17 44.58 -13.50 -33.96
N CYS A 18 43.32 -13.93 -33.81
CA CYS A 18 42.36 -13.21 -33.00
C CYS A 18 42.91 -13.22 -31.59
N GLN A 19 43.65 -12.16 -31.26
CA GLN A 19 44.06 -11.85 -29.91
C GLN A 19 42.78 -11.61 -29.13
N GLN A 20 42.27 -12.64 -28.45
CA GLN A 20 41.21 -12.50 -27.47
C GLN A 20 41.69 -11.44 -26.49
N HIS A 21 41.07 -10.26 -26.57
CA HIS A 21 41.21 -9.22 -25.57
C HIS A 21 40.64 -9.78 -24.27
N ALA A 22 41.50 -10.40 -23.47
CA ALA A 22 41.22 -10.73 -22.08
C ALA A 22 41.25 -9.44 -21.26
N ALA A 23 40.21 -8.63 -21.40
CA ALA A 23 39.85 -7.49 -20.56
C ALA A 23 38.41 -7.16 -20.96
N THR A 24 37.36 -7.44 -20.18
CA THR A 24 37.01 -6.68 -18.97
C THR A 24 35.94 -7.44 -18.15
N THR A 25 36.18 -8.69 -17.75
CA THR A 25 35.12 -9.52 -17.15
C THR A 25 34.79 -9.20 -15.68
N ALA A 26 35.71 -8.60 -14.93
CA ALA A 26 35.53 -8.36 -13.48
C ALA A 26 34.64 -7.14 -13.15
N GLY A 27 34.66 -6.09 -13.97
CA GLY A 27 33.81 -4.91 -13.80
C GLY A 27 32.38 -5.12 -14.29
N GLU A 28 32.19 -6.01 -15.26
CA GLU A 28 30.88 -6.31 -15.83
C GLU A 28 30.10 -7.31 -14.96
N SER A 29 30.77 -8.33 -14.39
CA SER A 29 30.15 -9.27 -13.46
C SER A 29 29.69 -8.62 -12.15
N THR A 30 30.48 -7.71 -11.59
CA THR A 30 30.14 -6.96 -10.37
C THR A 30 28.95 -6.01 -10.58
N ASN A 31 28.81 -5.44 -11.78
CA ASN A 31 27.63 -4.65 -12.15
C ASN A 31 26.39 -5.54 -12.33
N VAL A 32 26.52 -6.73 -12.91
CA VAL A 32 25.40 -7.69 -13.03
C VAL A 32 24.95 -8.20 -11.65
N ASP A 33 25.88 -8.52 -10.76
CA ASP A 33 25.57 -8.98 -9.40
C ASP A 33 24.88 -7.89 -8.58
N SER A 34 25.35 -6.63 -8.68
CA SER A 34 24.71 -5.51 -7.96
C SER A 34 23.30 -5.22 -8.50
N LEU A 35 23.10 -5.22 -9.81
CA LEU A 35 21.77 -5.09 -10.42
C LEU A 35 20.83 -6.23 -9.99
N ARG A 36 21.35 -7.46 -9.88
CA ARG A 36 20.58 -8.61 -9.39
C ARG A 36 20.12 -8.40 -7.95
N GLN A 37 20.98 -7.89 -7.07
CA GLN A 37 20.60 -7.59 -5.68
C GLN A 37 19.54 -6.51 -5.61
N VAL A 38 19.65 -5.44 -6.42
CA VAL A 38 18.62 -4.39 -6.51
C VAL A 38 17.28 -4.98 -6.97
N ALA A 39 17.28 -5.83 -7.98
CA ALA A 39 16.07 -6.49 -8.47
C ALA A 39 15.43 -7.38 -7.38
N LEU A 40 16.22 -8.18 -6.66
CA LEU A 40 15.73 -9.01 -5.57
C LEU A 40 15.12 -8.18 -4.44
N GLN A 41 15.77 -7.06 -4.07
CA GLN A 41 15.26 -6.14 -3.06
C GLN A 41 13.93 -5.50 -3.49
N LEU A 42 13.80 -5.12 -4.75
CA LEU A 42 12.57 -4.55 -5.30
C LEU A 42 11.43 -5.57 -5.29
N VAL A 43 11.70 -6.82 -5.68
CA VAL A 43 10.72 -7.92 -5.62
C VAL A 43 10.27 -8.15 -4.17
N ALA A 44 11.20 -8.27 -3.22
CA ALA A 44 10.87 -8.45 -1.80
C ALA A 44 10.06 -7.27 -1.23
N SER A 45 10.37 -6.04 -1.63
CA SER A 45 9.60 -4.85 -1.25
C SER A 45 8.17 -4.91 -1.81
N ASN A 46 8.00 -5.32 -3.08
CA ASN A 46 6.70 -5.44 -3.70
C ASN A 46 5.86 -6.56 -3.06
N ASP A 47 6.47 -7.68 -2.70
CA ASP A 47 5.79 -8.78 -2.00
C ASP A 47 5.31 -8.33 -0.60
N THR A 48 6.14 -7.55 0.11
CA THR A 48 5.78 -6.97 1.40
C THR A 48 4.60 -6.00 1.27
N ILE A 49 4.64 -5.11 0.28
CA ILE A 49 3.53 -4.18 -0.03
C ILE A 49 2.25 -4.94 -0.36
N ALA A 50 2.32 -5.97 -1.21
CA ALA A 50 1.16 -6.79 -1.57
C ALA A 50 0.55 -7.49 -0.36
N SER A 51 1.39 -7.98 0.57
CA SER A 51 0.93 -8.55 1.84
C SER A 51 0.21 -7.53 2.71
N HIS A 52 0.78 -6.32 2.89
CA HIS A 52 0.13 -5.25 3.66
C HIS A 52 -1.19 -4.81 3.03
N LEU A 53 -1.27 -4.66 1.71
CA LEU A 53 -2.52 -4.32 1.02
C LEU A 53 -3.60 -5.39 1.22
N LYS A 54 -3.23 -6.67 1.21
CA LYS A 54 -4.15 -7.77 1.54
C LYS A 54 -4.63 -7.69 3.00
N THR A 55 -3.74 -7.37 3.94
CA THR A 55 -4.11 -7.10 5.33
C THR A 55 -5.07 -5.91 5.43
N PHE A 56 -4.86 -4.86 4.63
CA PHE A 56 -5.74 -3.70 4.52
C PHE A 56 -7.16 -4.09 4.07
N ASP A 57 -7.26 -4.92 3.02
CA ASP A 57 -8.55 -5.45 2.55
C ASP A 57 -9.28 -6.23 3.64
N VAL A 58 -8.57 -7.11 4.37
CA VAL A 58 -9.17 -7.88 5.47
C VAL A 58 -9.63 -6.97 6.60
N LEU A 59 -8.79 -5.99 6.96
CA LEU A 59 -9.11 -4.98 7.96
C LEU A 59 -10.42 -4.27 7.60
N ASP A 60 -10.54 -3.68 6.43
CA ASP A 60 -11.68 -2.84 6.11
C ASP A 60 -12.93 -3.64 5.73
N PHE A 61 -12.77 -4.67 4.90
CA PHE A 61 -13.91 -5.39 4.33
C PHE A 61 -14.55 -6.37 5.30
N ASP A 62 -13.75 -6.91 6.24
CA ASP A 62 -14.20 -7.88 7.21
C ASP A 62 -14.14 -7.35 8.65
N VAL A 63 -13.00 -6.84 9.11
CA VAL A 63 -12.84 -6.50 10.53
C VAL A 63 -13.65 -5.26 10.91
N PHE A 64 -13.39 -4.12 10.28
CA PHE A 64 -14.10 -2.86 10.48
C PHE A 64 -15.59 -3.02 10.13
N SER A 65 -15.88 -3.46 8.90
CA SER A 65 -17.26 -3.57 8.39
C SER A 65 -18.15 -4.53 9.18
N ASN A 66 -17.58 -5.49 9.92
CA ASN A 66 -18.33 -6.42 10.78
C ASN A 66 -18.04 -6.20 12.28
N GLN A 67 -17.42 -5.08 12.66
CA GLN A 67 -17.20 -4.67 14.05
C GLN A 67 -16.42 -5.70 14.89
N LYS A 68 -15.46 -6.41 14.28
CA LYS A 68 -14.64 -7.45 14.93
C LYS A 68 -13.47 -6.82 15.70
N TRP A 69 -13.77 -6.01 16.72
CA TRP A 69 -12.79 -5.15 17.40
C TRP A 69 -11.62 -5.89 18.05
N ASP A 70 -11.82 -7.14 18.45
CA ASP A 70 -10.76 -8.01 18.95
C ASP A 70 -9.66 -8.27 17.92
N ARG A 71 -10.00 -8.26 16.63
CA ARG A 71 -9.11 -8.53 15.51
C ARG A 71 -8.40 -7.30 14.95
N LEU A 72 -8.72 -6.09 15.42
CA LEU A 72 -8.03 -4.86 14.97
C LEU A 72 -6.51 -4.93 15.20
N ARG A 73 -6.08 -5.67 16.23
CA ARG A 73 -4.68 -5.91 16.58
C ARG A 73 -3.92 -6.78 15.56
N GLU A 74 -4.61 -7.43 14.62
CA GLU A 74 -3.97 -8.17 13.53
C GLU A 74 -3.26 -7.23 12.55
N SER A 75 -3.73 -5.98 12.42
CA SER A 75 -3.18 -4.99 11.50
C SER A 75 -2.61 -3.74 12.19
N HIS A 76 -2.89 -3.52 13.48
CA HIS A 76 -2.49 -2.31 14.20
C HIS A 76 -1.56 -2.62 15.38
N ALA A 77 -0.50 -1.82 15.51
CA ALA A 77 0.37 -1.82 16.68
C ALA A 77 -0.40 -1.39 17.94
N LYS A 78 0.04 -1.87 19.11
CA LYS A 78 -0.58 -1.53 20.40
C LYS A 78 -0.56 -0.02 20.66
N ASP A 79 0.51 0.65 20.25
CA ASP A 79 0.78 2.08 20.40
C ASP A 79 0.59 2.84 19.08
N ILE A 80 -0.31 2.38 18.19
CA ILE A 80 -0.59 3.07 16.93
C ILE A 80 -0.97 4.53 17.14
N LYS A 81 -0.53 5.40 16.24
CA LYS A 81 -1.01 6.78 16.11
C LYS A 81 -1.98 6.88 14.95
N VAL A 82 -3.20 7.35 15.20
CA VAL A 82 -4.20 7.51 14.14
C VAL A 82 -4.57 8.98 14.02
N TYR A 83 -4.36 9.54 12.83
CA TYR A 83 -4.66 10.92 12.50
C TYR A 83 -6.03 10.98 11.81
N TRP A 84 -7.00 11.61 12.48
CA TRP A 84 -8.39 11.63 12.06
C TRP A 84 -8.72 12.87 11.20
N PRO A 85 -9.77 12.81 10.36
CA PRO A 85 -10.11 13.89 9.43
C PRO A 85 -10.69 15.15 10.05
N ASP A 86 -11.05 15.11 11.32
CA ASP A 86 -11.42 16.30 12.12
C ASP A 86 -10.18 16.97 12.75
N GLY A 87 -8.98 16.42 12.53
CA GLY A 87 -7.70 16.97 12.96
C GLY A 87 -7.18 16.45 14.31
N HIS A 88 -7.94 15.60 15.03
CA HIS A 88 -7.41 15.00 16.25
C HIS A 88 -6.50 13.80 15.96
N MET A 89 -5.68 13.42 16.93
CA MET A 89 -4.83 12.23 16.86
C MET A 89 -5.15 11.31 18.05
N ALA A 90 -5.51 10.06 17.75
CA ALA A 90 -5.69 9.00 18.72
C ALA A 90 -4.37 8.27 18.93
N GLN A 91 -3.95 8.11 20.18
CA GLN A 91 -2.73 7.39 20.56
C GLN A 91 -3.09 6.11 21.30
N GLY A 92 -2.74 4.97 20.71
CA GLY A 92 -2.98 3.63 21.24
C GLY A 92 -4.24 2.98 20.69
N ILE A 93 -4.19 1.66 20.53
CA ILE A 93 -5.23 0.87 19.85
C ILE A 93 -6.59 0.90 20.56
N ASP A 94 -6.61 0.99 21.89
CA ASP A 94 -7.88 1.01 22.63
C ASP A 94 -8.66 2.31 22.38
N VAL A 95 -7.95 3.44 22.34
CA VAL A 95 -8.53 4.75 22.00
C VAL A 95 -9.06 4.73 20.57
N HIS A 96 -8.27 4.24 19.63
CA HIS A 96 -8.67 4.14 18.23
C HIS A 96 -9.91 3.24 18.04
N ILE A 97 -9.98 2.08 18.70
CA ILE A 97 -11.16 1.21 18.67
C ILE A 97 -12.40 1.93 19.19
N ASP A 98 -12.27 2.71 20.27
CA ASP A 98 -13.40 3.46 20.83
C ASP A 98 -13.86 4.58 19.90
N ASP A 99 -12.97 5.20 19.14
CA ASP A 99 -13.31 6.16 18.09
C ASP A 99 -14.02 5.48 16.91
N LEU A 100 -13.52 4.34 16.42
CA LEU A 100 -14.18 3.56 15.37
C LEU A 100 -15.62 3.18 15.75
N LYS A 101 -15.84 2.72 16.99
CA LYS A 101 -17.19 2.36 17.47
C LYS A 101 -18.19 3.50 17.36
N LYS A 102 -17.76 4.77 17.50
CA LYS A 102 -18.65 5.94 17.40
C LYS A 102 -19.28 6.06 16.01
N LEU A 103 -18.58 5.65 14.94
CA LEU A 103 -19.09 5.64 13.57
C LEU A 103 -20.31 4.69 13.42
N PHE A 104 -20.36 3.62 14.22
CA PHE A 104 -21.43 2.61 14.16
C PHE A 104 -22.63 2.92 15.05
N VAL A 105 -22.50 3.84 16.03
CA VAL A 105 -23.58 4.15 16.98
C VAL A 105 -24.84 4.62 16.25
N PHE A 106 -24.69 5.54 15.30
CA PHE A 106 -25.82 6.12 14.55
C PHE A 106 -26.08 5.41 13.20
N ALA A 107 -25.05 4.76 12.64
CA ALA A 107 -25.07 4.03 11.39
C ALA A 107 -24.51 2.60 11.57
N PRO A 108 -25.29 1.68 12.17
CA PRO A 108 -24.82 0.34 12.50
C PRO A 108 -24.52 -0.55 11.28
N ASP A 109 -24.94 -0.13 10.09
CA ASP A 109 -24.67 -0.78 8.79
C ASP A 109 -23.45 -0.18 8.05
N THR A 110 -22.64 0.62 8.76
CA THR A 110 -21.41 1.21 8.23
C THR A 110 -20.46 0.13 7.71
N ARG A 111 -19.93 0.31 6.50
CA ARG A 111 -19.06 -0.67 5.84
C ARG A 111 -18.17 -0.05 4.78
N ILE A 112 -17.09 -0.74 4.45
CA ILE A 112 -16.21 -0.52 3.30
C ILE A 112 -16.09 -1.86 2.57
N LYS A 113 -16.17 -1.89 1.23
CA LYS A 113 -16.19 -3.16 0.46
C LYS A 113 -15.28 -3.20 -0.75
N GLN A 114 -14.54 -2.12 -1.00
CA GLN A 114 -13.65 -2.03 -2.15
C GLN A 114 -12.54 -1.02 -1.89
N HIS A 115 -11.37 -1.29 -2.48
CA HIS A 115 -10.27 -0.34 -2.60
C HIS A 115 -9.95 -0.05 -4.07
N PRO A 116 -10.58 0.96 -4.70
CA PRO A 116 -10.38 1.25 -6.12
C PRO A 116 -8.95 1.64 -6.49
N ILE A 117 -8.22 2.26 -5.55
CA ILE A 117 -6.80 2.57 -5.67
C ILE A 117 -6.10 1.92 -4.48
N ALA A 118 -5.06 1.14 -4.74
CA ALA A 118 -4.26 0.48 -3.72
C ALA A 118 -2.81 0.36 -4.22
N PHE A 119 -1.86 0.95 -3.50
CA PHE A 119 -0.43 0.85 -3.82
C PHE A 119 0.41 1.10 -2.57
N GLY A 120 1.73 0.97 -2.67
CA GLY A 120 2.64 1.27 -1.58
C GLY A 120 4.02 1.70 -2.07
N SER A 121 4.83 2.17 -1.13
CA SER A 121 6.22 2.54 -1.35
C SER A 121 6.99 2.45 -0.02
N GLY A 122 8.09 1.68 -0.02
CA GLY A 122 8.82 1.36 1.21
C GLY A 122 7.88 0.74 2.24
N ASN A 123 7.75 1.39 3.39
CA ASN A 123 6.89 0.96 4.49
C ASN A 123 5.47 1.54 4.45
N TYR A 124 5.13 2.32 3.43
CA TYR A 124 3.82 2.93 3.30
C TYR A 124 2.89 2.12 2.39
N THR A 125 1.62 2.06 2.76
CA THR A 125 0.52 1.73 1.85
C THR A 125 -0.46 2.88 1.76
N VAL A 126 -1.11 3.01 0.60
CA VAL A 126 -2.21 3.94 0.39
C VAL A 126 -3.36 3.15 -0.23
N VAL A 127 -4.54 3.25 0.37
CA VAL A 127 -5.78 2.77 -0.24
C VAL A 127 -6.79 3.91 -0.33
N THR A 128 -7.60 3.92 -1.38
CA THR A 128 -8.87 4.66 -1.37
C THR A 128 -10.00 3.69 -1.15
N GLY A 129 -11.10 4.15 -0.57
CA GLY A 129 -12.28 3.33 -0.31
C GLY A 129 -13.56 4.14 -0.41
N VAL A 130 -14.68 3.47 -0.20
CA VAL A 130 -15.98 4.11 -0.07
C VAL A 130 -16.64 3.59 1.19
N MET A 131 -16.78 4.45 2.19
CA MET A 131 -17.50 4.15 3.42
C MET A 131 -18.98 4.42 3.21
N GLU A 132 -19.81 3.40 3.41
CA GLU A 132 -21.24 3.44 3.17
C GLU A 132 -22.01 3.08 4.44
N GLY A 133 -23.20 3.65 4.62
CA GLY A 133 -24.07 3.32 5.75
C GLY A 133 -25.34 4.17 5.74
N THR A 134 -26.16 4.05 6.79
CA THR A 134 -27.46 4.71 6.91
C THR A 134 -27.68 5.25 8.32
N PHE A 135 -28.04 6.53 8.44
CA PHE A 135 -28.31 7.17 9.73
C PHE A 135 -29.67 6.70 10.31
N THR A 136 -29.65 5.61 11.08
CA THR A 136 -30.85 4.89 11.55
C THR A 136 -31.02 4.87 13.07
N LYS A 137 -30.00 5.28 13.83
CA LYS A 137 -30.00 5.33 15.30
C LYS A 137 -29.60 6.71 15.80
N PRO A 138 -30.09 7.18 16.97
CA PRO A 138 -29.77 8.52 17.46
C PRO A 138 -28.26 8.75 17.55
N MET A 139 -27.78 9.86 17.00
CA MET A 139 -26.37 10.23 17.06
C MET A 139 -26.12 11.04 18.33
N PRO A 140 -25.26 10.55 19.26
CA PRO A 140 -24.89 11.33 20.44
C PRO A 140 -24.08 12.56 20.00
N VAL A 141 -24.39 13.70 20.58
CA VAL A 141 -23.59 14.92 20.51
C VAL A 141 -23.32 15.42 21.93
N ASP A 142 -22.53 16.48 22.06
CA ASP A 142 -22.12 17.02 23.35
C ASP A 142 -23.31 17.34 24.27
N ASN A 143 -23.05 17.27 25.58
CA ASN A 143 -24.01 17.58 26.66
C ASN A 143 -25.26 16.69 26.69
N GLY A 144 -25.13 15.42 26.29
CA GLY A 144 -26.22 14.43 26.38
C GLY A 144 -27.37 14.69 25.40
N LYS A 145 -27.15 15.54 24.39
CA LYS A 145 -28.10 15.76 23.32
C LYS A 145 -27.92 14.71 22.23
N PHE A 146 -28.95 14.53 21.42
CA PHE A 146 -28.94 13.59 20.30
C PHE A 146 -29.49 14.25 19.04
N ILE A 147 -28.90 13.91 17.89
CA ILE A 147 -29.49 14.20 16.58
C ILE A 147 -30.40 13.03 16.22
N THR A 148 -31.64 13.35 15.84
CA THR A 148 -32.66 12.38 15.41
C THR A 148 -32.20 11.67 14.13
N PRO A 149 -32.40 10.33 14.02
CA PRO A 149 -32.11 9.60 12.79
C PRO A 149 -32.81 10.22 11.58
N THR A 150 -32.05 10.52 10.52
CA THR A 150 -32.59 11.11 9.29
C THR A 150 -33.03 10.06 8.27
N GLY A 151 -32.62 8.81 8.44
CA GLY A 151 -32.85 7.73 7.49
C GLY A 151 -32.04 7.87 6.19
N LYS A 152 -31.17 8.88 6.08
CA LYS A 152 -30.37 9.09 4.88
C LYS A 152 -29.21 8.11 4.82
N ALA A 153 -29.01 7.55 3.64
CA ALA A 153 -27.81 6.80 3.32
C ALA A 153 -26.66 7.77 2.98
N PHE A 154 -25.44 7.36 3.32
CA PHE A 154 -24.22 8.02 2.89
C PHE A 154 -23.34 7.07 2.09
N ARG A 155 -22.56 7.66 1.20
CA ARG A 155 -21.53 7.03 0.38
C ARG A 155 -20.35 7.99 0.32
N LEU A 156 -19.39 7.79 1.21
CA LEU A 156 -18.31 8.72 1.49
C LEU A 156 -16.99 8.18 0.92
N PRO A 157 -16.43 8.84 -0.10
CA PRO A 157 -15.06 8.54 -0.53
C PRO A 157 -14.08 8.82 0.61
N MET A 158 -13.13 7.91 0.79
CA MET A 158 -12.07 8.03 1.78
C MET A 158 -10.72 7.60 1.22
N ALA A 159 -9.65 8.00 1.88
CA ALA A 159 -8.32 7.48 1.67
C ALA A 159 -7.66 7.19 3.02
N THR A 160 -6.86 6.14 3.08
CA THR A 160 -6.07 5.81 4.25
C THR A 160 -4.61 5.57 3.85
N VAL A 161 -3.70 6.19 4.60
CA VAL A 161 -2.26 5.94 4.50
C VAL A 161 -1.82 5.18 5.74
N GLY A 162 -1.27 3.99 5.56
CA GLY A 162 -0.71 3.17 6.63
C GLY A 162 0.82 3.17 6.59
N LEU A 163 1.47 3.48 7.71
CA LEU A 163 2.91 3.25 7.90
C LEU A 163 3.10 1.95 8.68
N TRP A 164 3.83 1.00 8.09
CA TRP A 164 3.98 -0.35 8.61
C TRP A 164 5.36 -0.58 9.22
N THR A 165 5.39 -1.30 10.34
CA THR A 165 6.61 -1.83 10.96
C THR A 165 6.31 -3.22 11.51
N ASN A 166 7.16 -4.20 11.21
CA ASN A 166 7.02 -5.58 11.70
C ASN A 166 5.64 -6.21 11.40
N GLY A 167 5.06 -5.91 10.24
CA GLY A 167 3.80 -6.49 9.77
C GLY A 167 2.52 -5.82 10.29
N VAL A 168 2.62 -4.77 11.12
CA VAL A 168 1.48 -3.99 11.63
C VAL A 168 1.66 -2.49 11.36
N MET A 169 0.55 -1.75 11.27
CA MET A 169 0.55 -0.30 11.17
C MET A 169 0.95 0.34 12.51
N THR A 170 1.93 1.22 12.46
CA THR A 170 2.35 2.08 13.57
C THR A 170 1.80 3.49 13.45
N GLU A 171 1.46 3.92 12.23
CA GLU A 171 0.67 5.12 11.99
C GLU A 171 -0.40 4.85 10.93
N GLU A 172 -1.55 5.47 11.13
CA GLU A 172 -2.66 5.47 10.19
C GLU A 172 -3.14 6.91 9.99
N HIS A 173 -3.27 7.34 8.75
CA HIS A 173 -3.74 8.68 8.39
C HIS A 173 -5.01 8.54 7.60
N LEU A 174 -6.13 8.94 8.21
CA LEU A 174 -7.46 8.84 7.66
C LEU A 174 -7.82 10.15 6.95
N PHE A 175 -8.49 10.05 5.80
CA PHE A 175 -8.96 11.20 5.04
C PHE A 175 -10.37 10.96 4.51
N TRP A 176 -11.28 11.88 4.81
CA TRP A 176 -12.56 12.05 4.11
C TRP A 176 -13.05 13.50 4.29
N ASP A 177 -14.06 13.88 3.50
CA ASP A 177 -14.67 15.21 3.59
C ASP A 177 -15.82 15.22 4.60
N ASN A 178 -15.56 15.77 5.80
CA ASN A 178 -16.56 15.94 6.85
C ASN A 178 -17.74 16.83 6.44
N GLN A 179 -17.54 17.83 5.57
CA GLN A 179 -18.64 18.67 5.09
C GLN A 179 -19.57 17.86 4.18
N SER A 180 -18.99 17.11 3.24
CA SER A 180 -19.77 16.19 2.41
C SER A 180 -20.48 15.13 3.24
N TYR A 181 -19.84 14.60 4.28
CA TYR A 181 -20.42 13.59 5.14
C TYR A 181 -21.66 14.13 5.89
N ASN A 182 -21.53 15.26 6.58
CA ASN A 182 -22.62 15.89 7.31
C ASN A 182 -23.81 16.23 6.39
N LYS A 183 -23.52 16.76 5.19
CA LYS A 183 -24.56 17.03 4.18
C LYS A 183 -25.33 15.77 3.76
N GLN A 184 -24.64 14.65 3.56
CA GLN A 184 -25.28 13.36 3.23
C GLN A 184 -26.12 12.82 4.40
N LEU A 185 -25.64 12.98 5.63
CA LEU A 185 -26.39 12.65 6.84
C LEU A 185 -27.61 13.56 7.07
N GLY A 186 -27.62 14.75 6.46
CA GLY A 186 -28.68 15.75 6.62
C GLY A 186 -28.54 16.57 7.90
N ILE A 187 -27.31 16.82 8.31
CA ILE A 187 -26.91 17.64 9.47
C ILE A 187 -26.31 18.95 8.97
#